data_AF-A0A2G8JHW6-F1
#
_entry.id   AF-A0A2G8JHW6-F1
#
_cell.length_a   1.000
_cell.length_b   1.000
_cell.length_c   1.000
_cell.angle_alpha   90.00
_cell.angle_beta   90.00
_cell.angle_gamma   90.00
#
_symmetry.space_group_name_H-M   'P 1'
#
loop_
_entity.id
_entity.type
_entity.pdbx_description
1 polymer ?
#
loop_
_entity_poly.entity_id
_entity_poly.type
_entity_poly.pdbx_seq_one_letter_code
_entity_poly.pdbx_strand_id
1 'polypeptide(L)'
;FVKMSSPNLNIIIIIGAMMTYACAVLFGIDGSLLQDEYLQILCKVRPCVVSIGFTLIYGSMYTKTWRVYRIFTHSKTKRMVIKDSRLICMIIGLVTVDVIILATWMVLDPPMYLAQSQNGSNTLSSSVAGMCSSNRYEMWLIIIALSKAAVLLYGTHLSWRRAMSL
;
A
#
# COMPACT_ATOMS: atom_id res chain seq x y z
N PHE A 1 -17.35 20.71 15.79
CA PHE A 1 -17.03 19.48 15.03
C PHE A 1 -15.53 19.22 14.83
N VAL A 2 -14.62 20.20 14.94
CA VAL A 2 -13.14 19.98 14.91
C VAL A 2 -12.56 19.45 16.24
N LYS A 3 -13.29 19.58 17.35
CA LYS A 3 -12.78 19.34 18.72
C LYS A 3 -12.73 17.87 19.19
N MET A 4 -13.08 16.89 18.34
CA MET A 4 -13.16 15.46 18.71
C MET A 4 -12.23 14.53 17.92
N SER A 5 -11.45 15.04 16.96
CA SER A 5 -10.52 14.21 16.18
C SER A 5 -9.09 14.55 16.59
N SER A 6 -8.37 13.55 17.10
CA SER A 6 -6.94 13.67 17.39
C SER A 6 -6.19 14.10 16.12
N PRO A 7 -5.50 15.26 16.10
CA PRO A 7 -4.90 15.82 14.88
C PRO A 7 -3.92 14.86 14.21
N ASN A 8 -3.20 14.06 15.00
CA ASN A 8 -2.20 13.10 14.50
C ASN A 8 -2.81 11.98 13.65
N LEU A 9 -4.01 11.50 13.98
CA LEU A 9 -4.68 10.47 13.18
C LEU A 9 -5.18 11.03 11.84
N ASN A 10 -5.69 12.26 11.84
CA ASN A 10 -6.13 12.91 10.60
C ASN A 10 -4.94 13.12 9.64
N ILE A 11 -3.77 13.48 10.14
CA ILE A 11 -2.54 13.63 9.34
C ILE A 11 -2.19 12.31 8.64
N ILE A 12 -2.22 11.18 9.35
CA ILE A 12 -1.90 9.86 8.77
C ILE A 12 -2.89 9.47 7.67
N ILE A 13 -4.18 9.74 7.88
CA ILE A 13 -5.22 9.47 6.86
C ILE A 13 -4.97 10.31 5.60
N ILE A 14 -4.62 11.59 5.76
CA ILE A 14 -4.31 12.48 4.64
C ILE A 14 -3.07 11.99 3.89
N ILE A 15 -2.00 11.60 4.59
CA ILE A 15 -0.78 11.05 3.97
C ILE A 15 -1.11 9.79 3.17
N GLY A 16 -1.91 8.87 3.74
CA GLY A 16 -2.34 7.66 3.03
C GLY A 16 -3.16 7.95 1.78
N ALA A 17 -4.05 8.95 1.83
CA ALA A 17 -4.82 9.39 0.66
C ALA A 17 -3.93 9.98 -0.44
N MET A 18 -2.97 10.84 -0.08
CA MET A 18 -2.03 11.42 -1.04
C MET A 18 -1.16 10.35 -1.71
N MET A 19 -0.66 9.37 -0.95
CA MET A 19 0.11 8.25 -1.50
C MET A 19 -0.72 7.38 -2.46
N THR A 20 -2.00 7.15 -2.15
CA THR A 20 -2.89 6.38 -3.02
C THR A 20 -3.12 7.09 -4.35
N TYR A 21 -3.33 8.41 -4.30
CA TYR A 21 -3.47 9.23 -5.50
C TYR A 21 -2.19 9.20 -6.36
N ALA A 22 -1.02 9.32 -5.72
CA ALA A 22 0.26 9.19 -6.40
C ALA A 22 0.43 7.80 -7.05
N CYS A 23 -0.03 6.73 -6.40
CA CYS A 23 -0.04 5.38 -6.96
C CYS A 23 -0.82 5.32 -8.27
N ALA A 24 -2.06 5.83 -8.29
CA ALA A 24 -2.90 5.83 -9.49
C ALA A 24 -2.23 6.58 -10.65
N VAL A 25 -1.59 7.72 -10.37
CA VAL A 25 -0.84 8.49 -11.37
C VAL A 25 0.35 7.70 -11.92
N LEU A 26 1.14 7.06 -11.06
CA LEU A 26 2.32 6.28 -11.46
C LEU A 26 2.00 5.07 -12.35
N PHE A 27 0.82 4.47 -12.18
CA PHE A 27 0.34 3.39 -13.05
C PHE A 27 -0.13 3.89 -14.42
N GLY A 28 -0.57 5.13 -14.52
CA GLY A 28 -0.99 5.73 -15.80
C GLY A 28 0.16 6.22 -16.69
N ILE A 29 1.40 6.20 -16.19
CA ILE A 29 2.57 6.62 -16.96
C ILE A 29 3.17 5.40 -17.68
N ASP A 30 3.10 5.37 -19.01
CA ASP A 30 3.66 4.29 -19.83
C ASP A 30 4.96 4.67 -20.54
N GLY A 31 5.66 3.65 -21.07
CA GLY A 31 6.95 3.79 -21.76
C GLY A 31 6.92 4.62 -23.05
N SER A 32 5.73 5.02 -23.53
CA SER A 32 5.58 5.96 -24.64
C SER A 32 5.85 7.42 -24.24
N LEU A 33 5.83 7.74 -22.94
CA LEU A 33 5.93 9.11 -22.42
C LEU A 33 7.29 9.43 -21.77
N LEU A 34 8.08 8.42 -21.41
CA LEU A 34 9.30 8.56 -20.61
C LEU A 34 10.50 7.86 -21.25
N GLN A 35 11.68 8.40 -20.96
CA GLN A 35 12.96 7.80 -21.33
C GLN A 35 13.30 6.58 -20.46
N ASP A 36 14.08 5.65 -21.00
CA ASP A 36 14.40 4.36 -20.36
C ASP A 36 14.94 4.48 -18.94
N GLU A 37 15.75 5.51 -18.64
CA GLU A 37 16.29 5.75 -17.30
C GLU A 37 15.21 5.98 -16.24
N TYR A 38 14.15 6.72 -16.58
CA TYR A 38 13.02 6.94 -15.68
C TYR A 38 12.18 5.67 -15.54
N LEU A 39 12.06 4.88 -16.61
CA LEU A 39 11.33 3.60 -16.57
C LEU A 39 12.00 2.58 -15.63
N GLN A 40 13.33 2.56 -15.55
CA GLN A 40 14.07 1.76 -14.56
C GLN A 40 13.67 2.14 -13.13
N ILE A 41 13.55 3.43 -12.84
CA ILE A 41 13.15 3.93 -11.52
C ILE A 41 11.68 3.59 -11.25
N LEU A 42 10.80 3.75 -12.24
CA LEU A 42 9.38 3.41 -12.11
C LEU A 42 9.17 1.92 -11.79
N CYS A 43 9.95 1.01 -12.39
CA CYS A 43 9.87 -0.42 -12.10
C CYS A 43 10.15 -0.75 -10.62
N LYS A 44 10.99 0.05 -9.96
CA LYS A 44 11.28 -0.10 -8.52
C LYS A 44 10.25 0.60 -7.64
N VAL A 45 9.83 1.79 -8.04
CA VAL A 45 8.94 2.64 -7.24
C VAL A 45 7.50 2.12 -7.24
N ARG A 46 7.00 1.58 -8.36
CA ARG A 46 5.63 1.03 -8.48
C ARG A 46 5.28 0.02 -7.38
N PRO A 47 6.01 -1.10 -7.20
CA PRO A 47 5.67 -2.07 -6.16
C PRO A 47 5.77 -1.49 -4.75
N CYS A 48 6.71 -0.58 -4.51
CA CYS A 48 6.84 0.12 -3.23
C CYS A 48 5.61 0.96 -2.90
N VAL A 49 5.18 1.80 -3.84
CA VAL A 49 4.04 2.70 -3.65
C VAL A 49 2.74 1.92 -3.52
N VAL A 50 2.55 0.85 -4.30
CA VAL A 50 1.36 -0.03 -4.18
C VAL A 50 1.32 -0.69 -2.82
N SER A 51 2.42 -1.31 -2.39
CA SER A 51 2.45 -2.05 -1.15
C SER A 51 2.23 -1.15 0.07
N ILE A 52 2.91 0.00 0.12
CA ILE A 52 2.77 0.98 1.21
C ILE A 52 1.38 1.63 1.18
N GLY A 53 0.90 2.00 -0.01
CA GLY A 53 -0.43 2.58 -0.21
C GLY A 53 -1.55 1.65 0.25
N PHE A 54 -1.48 0.37 -0.12
CA PHE A 54 -2.42 -0.66 0.33
C PHE A 54 -2.49 -0.72 1.86
N THR A 55 -1.33 -0.78 2.54
CA THR A 55 -1.27 -0.87 4.00
C THR A 55 -1.80 0.39 4.69
N LEU A 56 -1.56 1.57 4.12
CA LEU A 56 -2.12 2.83 4.62
C LEU A 56 -3.65 2.88 4.48
N ILE A 57 -4.19 2.47 3.32
CA ILE A 57 -5.65 2.40 3.10
C ILE A 57 -6.28 1.42 4.09
N TYR A 58 -5.72 0.21 4.19
CA TYR A 58 -6.22 -0.82 5.09
C TYR A 58 -6.13 -0.38 6.56
N GLY A 59 -5.02 0.23 6.96
CA GLY A 59 -4.85 0.83 8.29
C GLY A 59 -5.83 1.96 8.58
N SER A 60 -6.16 2.79 7.59
CA SER A 60 -7.17 3.85 7.68
C SER A 60 -8.58 3.28 7.89
N MET A 61 -8.96 2.25 7.11
CA MET A 61 -10.23 1.54 7.28
C MET A 61 -10.34 0.93 8.68
N TYR A 62 -9.28 0.26 9.13
CA TYR A 62 -9.22 -0.33 10.46
C TYR A 62 -9.38 0.71 11.58
N THR A 63 -8.74 1.88 11.43
CA THR A 63 -8.84 2.99 12.39
C THR A 63 -10.26 3.54 12.45
N LYS A 64 -10.93 3.72 11.31
CA LYS A 64 -12.33 4.15 11.26
C LYS A 64 -13.25 3.15 11.96
N THR A 65 -13.14 1.86 11.63
CA THR A 65 -13.95 0.79 12.25
C THR A 65 -13.73 0.71 13.76
N TRP A 66 -12.48 0.83 14.22
CA TRP A 66 -12.17 0.80 15.64
C TRP A 66 -12.73 2.01 16.41
N ARG A 67 -12.67 3.22 15.83
CA ARG A 67 -13.23 4.42 16.44
C ARG A 67 -14.75 4.29 16.60
N VAL A 68 -15.44 3.82 15.56
CA VAL A 68 -16.90 3.57 15.60
C VAL A 68 -17.24 2.56 16.70
N TYR A 69 -16.57 1.40 16.70
CA TYR A 69 -16.73 0.38 17.74
C TYR A 69 -16.58 0.97 19.15
N ARG A 70 -15.50 1.73 19.39
CA ARG A 70 -15.25 2.36 20.70
C ARG A 70 -16.33 3.35 21.10
N ILE A 71 -16.90 4.13 20.19
CA ILE A 71 -17.98 5.08 20.50
C ILE A 71 -19.22 4.33 20.99
N PHE A 72 -19.61 3.24 20.31
CA PHE A 72 -20.77 2.44 20.71
C PHE A 72 -20.53 1.65 22.01
N THR A 73 -19.35 1.05 22.19
CA THR A 73 -19.04 0.24 23.38
C THR A 73 -18.76 1.08 24.64
N HIS A 74 -18.14 2.27 24.51
CA HIS A 74 -17.73 3.09 25.66
C HIS A 74 -18.63 4.29 25.98
N SER A 75 -19.82 4.42 25.36
CA SER A 75 -20.79 5.46 25.72
C SER A 75 -21.20 5.43 27.22
N LYS A 76 -20.98 4.31 27.92
CA LYS A 76 -21.34 4.13 29.34
C LYS A 76 -20.26 4.47 30.39
N THR A 77 -19.00 4.74 30.03
CA THR A 77 -17.93 4.97 31.04
C THR A 77 -17.03 6.16 30.69
N LYS A 78 -16.89 7.08 31.66
CA LYS A 78 -16.11 8.34 31.69
C LYS A 78 -15.10 8.60 30.54
N ARG A 79 -15.22 9.80 29.99
CA ARG A 79 -14.36 10.48 28.98
C ARG A 79 -12.86 10.20 29.20
N MET A 80 -12.29 9.24 28.49
CA MET A 80 -10.85 8.98 28.48
C MET A 80 -10.19 9.75 27.33
N VAL A 81 -9.08 10.45 27.63
CA VAL A 81 -8.16 10.99 26.63
C VAL A 81 -7.68 9.83 25.76
N ILE A 82 -8.02 9.88 24.48
CA ILE A 82 -7.84 8.79 23.54
C ILE A 82 -6.33 8.67 23.25
N LYS A 83 -5.67 7.64 23.80
CA LYS A 83 -4.31 7.26 23.37
C LYS A 83 -4.39 6.48 22.06
N ASP A 84 -4.54 7.20 20.96
CA ASP A 84 -4.49 6.67 19.59
C ASP A 84 -3.12 6.10 19.20
N SER A 85 -2.09 6.31 20.03
CA SER A 85 -0.72 5.82 19.82
C SER A 85 -0.63 4.31 19.56
N ARG A 86 -1.50 3.48 20.14
CA ARG A 86 -1.45 2.02 19.88
C ARG A 86 -1.87 1.67 18.44
N LEU A 87 -2.88 2.35 17.90
CA LEU A 87 -3.30 2.14 16.50
C LEU A 87 -2.24 2.65 15.53
N ILE A 88 -1.68 3.83 15.82
CA ILE A 88 -0.60 4.40 15.03
C ILE A 88 0.62 3.45 15.04
N CYS A 89 0.99 2.92 16.21
CA CYS A 89 2.07 1.95 16.33
C CYS A 89 1.80 0.65 15.55
N MET A 90 0.55 0.19 15.51
CA MET A 90 0.17 -0.98 14.70
C MET A 90 0.30 -0.71 13.20
N ILE A 91 -0.15 0.46 12.72
CA ILE A 91 -0.02 0.85 11.31
C ILE A 91 1.45 0.97 10.93
N ILE A 92 2.25 1.65 11.76
CA ILE A 92 3.70 1.79 11.54
C ILE A 92 4.35 0.40 11.49
N GLY A 93 4.01 -0.50 12.42
CA GLY A 93 4.54 -1.87 12.42
C GLY A 93 4.22 -2.64 11.13
N LEU A 94 2.98 -2.54 10.62
CA LEU A 94 2.60 -3.15 9.35
C LEU A 94 3.40 -2.57 8.16
N VAL A 95 3.57 -1.24 8.12
CA VAL A 95 4.39 -0.58 7.10
C VAL A 95 5.86 -0.99 7.21
N THR A 96 6.40 -1.17 8.42
CA THR A 96 7.77 -1.65 8.61
C THR A 96 7.97 -3.03 8.01
N VAL A 97 7.02 -3.95 8.17
CA VAL A 97 7.08 -5.28 7.54
C VAL A 97 7.13 -5.17 6.02
N ASP A 98 6.29 -4.31 5.42
CA ASP A 98 6.32 -4.07 3.97
C ASP A 98 7.66 -3.51 3.50
N VAL A 99 8.21 -2.53 4.23
CA VAL A 99 9.51 -1.92 3.91
C VAL A 99 10.62 -2.96 3.96
N ILE A 100 10.60 -3.88 4.94
CA ILE A 100 11.59 -4.96 5.02
C ILE A 100 11.48 -5.90 3.81
N ILE A 101 10.27 -6.34 3.45
CA ILE A 101 10.06 -7.24 2.30
C ILE A 101 10.53 -6.56 1.01
N LEU A 102 10.14 -5.30 0.79
CA LEU A 102 10.53 -4.52 -0.38
C LEU A 102 12.03 -4.25 -0.42
N ALA A 103 12.64 -3.87 0.70
CA ALA A 103 14.09 -3.65 0.77
C ALA A 103 14.85 -4.93 0.44
N THR A 104 14.38 -6.08 0.94
CA THR A 104 14.97 -7.38 0.62
C THR A 104 14.88 -7.68 -0.87
N TRP A 105 13.74 -7.38 -1.50
CA TRP A 105 13.59 -7.52 -2.95
C TRP A 105 14.56 -6.61 -3.71
N MET A 106 14.68 -5.34 -3.34
CA MET A 106 15.58 -4.38 -4.01
C MET A 106 17.07 -4.74 -3.87
N VAL A 107 17.46 -5.37 -2.76
CA VAL A 107 18.85 -5.77 -2.50
C VAL A 107 19.20 -7.08 -3.22
N LEU A 108 18.30 -8.06 -3.21
CA LEU A 108 18.59 -9.38 -3.76
C LEU A 108 18.32 -9.49 -5.27
N ASP A 109 17.26 -8.84 -5.75
CA ASP A 109 16.80 -8.97 -7.14
C ASP A 109 16.12 -7.66 -7.60
N PRO A 110 16.88 -6.58 -7.84
CA PRO A 110 16.32 -5.30 -8.24
C PRO A 110 15.62 -5.43 -9.60
N PRO A 111 14.33 -5.03 -9.71
CA PRO A 111 13.62 -5.08 -10.98
C PRO A 111 14.22 -4.10 -11.98
N MET A 112 14.36 -4.54 -13.22
CA MET A 112 14.90 -3.75 -14.33
C MET A 112 13.87 -3.65 -15.45
N TYR A 113 13.83 -2.51 -16.12
CA TYR A 113 13.02 -2.31 -17.31
C TYR A 113 13.71 -2.96 -18.51
N LEU A 114 13.01 -3.87 -19.18
CA LEU A 114 13.45 -4.48 -20.43
C LEU A 114 12.53 -4.00 -21.57
N ALA A 115 13.10 -3.24 -22.50
CA ALA A 115 12.43 -2.86 -23.72
C ALA A 115 12.39 -4.07 -24.67
N GLN A 116 11.23 -4.69 -24.85
CA GLN A 116 11.09 -5.77 -25.80
C GLN A 116 10.84 -5.18 -27.20
N SER A 117 11.85 -5.21 -28.07
CA SER A 117 11.64 -4.92 -29.49
C SER A 117 10.85 -6.08 -30.10
N GLN A 118 9.54 -5.93 -30.30
CA GLN A 118 8.84 -6.81 -31.21
C GLN A 118 9.40 -6.55 -32.63
N ASN A 119 10.19 -7.50 -33.14
CA ASN A 119 10.65 -7.52 -34.52
C ASN A 119 9.47 -7.93 -35.41
N GLY A 120 8.48 -7.03 -35.53
CA GLY A 120 7.35 -7.18 -36.44
C GLY A 120 7.74 -6.63 -37.80
N SER A 121 8.03 -7.53 -38.74
CA SER A 121 8.11 -7.19 -40.16
C SER A 121 6.83 -6.46 -40.58
N ASN A 122 6.99 -5.20 -40.99
CA ASN A 122 6.01 -4.35 -41.66
C ASN A 122 4.80 -3.91 -40.80
N THR A 123 4.90 -2.74 -40.14
CA THR A 123 3.91 -1.64 -40.17
C THR A 123 4.26 -0.55 -39.14
N LEU A 124 3.93 0.70 -39.47
CA LEU A 124 4.42 1.98 -38.95
C LEU A 124 4.16 2.33 -37.46
N SER A 125 3.88 1.38 -36.58
CA SER A 125 3.62 1.67 -35.17
C SER A 125 4.19 0.59 -34.26
N SER A 126 5.49 0.64 -33.98
CA SER A 126 6.10 -0.22 -32.96
C SER A 126 5.66 0.27 -31.57
N SER A 127 4.58 -0.29 -31.03
CA SER A 127 4.31 -0.20 -29.59
C SER A 127 5.38 -1.00 -28.86
N VAL A 128 6.40 -0.30 -28.36
CA VAL A 128 7.41 -0.88 -27.46
C VAL A 128 6.72 -1.11 -26.12
N ALA A 129 6.06 -2.24 -25.96
CA ALA A 129 5.55 -2.70 -24.68
C ALA A 129 6.76 -3.17 -23.85
N GLY A 130 7.44 -2.22 -23.20
CA GLY A 130 8.49 -2.57 -22.24
C GLY A 130 7.88 -3.04 -20.94
N MET A 131 8.42 -4.14 -20.40
CA MET A 131 7.95 -4.75 -19.17
C MET A 131 9.05 -4.68 -18.10
N CYS A 132 8.64 -4.48 -16.85
CA CYS A 132 9.53 -4.62 -15.71
C CYS A 132 9.74 -6.12 -15.48
N SER A 133 10.98 -6.60 -15.62
CA SER A 133 11.32 -8.00 -15.42
C SER A 133 12.47 -8.15 -14.42
N SER A 134 12.44 -9.26 -13.70
CA SER A 134 13.42 -9.65 -12.69
C SER A 134 13.50 -11.19 -12.71
N ASN A 135 14.66 -11.74 -12.33
CA ASN A 135 14.93 -13.18 -12.43
C ASN A 135 13.93 -14.02 -11.62
N ARG A 136 13.40 -13.47 -10.51
CA ARG A 136 12.40 -14.11 -9.65
C ARG A 136 11.18 -13.24 -9.38
N TYR A 137 10.79 -12.41 -10.35
CA TYR A 137 9.69 -11.44 -10.20
C TYR A 137 8.39 -12.07 -9.65
N GLU A 138 7.95 -13.19 -10.23
CA GLU A 138 6.72 -13.90 -9.80
C GLU A 138 6.78 -14.37 -8.35
N MET A 139 7.95 -14.85 -7.89
CA MET A 139 8.10 -15.31 -6.51
C MET A 139 7.96 -14.15 -5.52
N TRP A 140 8.55 -13.00 -5.82
CA TRP A 140 8.44 -11.80 -4.99
C TRP A 140 7.00 -11.28 -4.93
N LEU A 141 6.28 -11.29 -6.06
CA LEU A 141 4.86 -10.95 -6.08
C LEU A 141 4.02 -11.90 -5.23
N ILE A 142 4.26 -13.20 -5.30
CA ILE A 142 3.55 -14.19 -4.47
C ILE A 142 3.80 -13.94 -2.98
N ILE A 143 5.05 -13.64 -2.59
CA ILE A 143 5.40 -13.34 -1.18
C ILE A 143 4.64 -12.09 -0.69
N ILE A 144 4.62 -11.02 -1.50
CA ILE A 144 3.89 -9.79 -1.16
C ILE A 144 2.38 -10.06 -1.11
N ALA A 145 1.82 -10.76 -2.09
CA ALA A 145 0.40 -11.08 -2.12
C ALA A 145 -0.02 -11.91 -0.90
N LEU A 146 0.79 -12.90 -0.51
CA LEU A 146 0.56 -13.72 0.68
C LEU A 146 0.63 -12.88 1.96
N SER A 147 1.60 -11.97 2.08
CA SER A 147 1.70 -11.08 3.24
C SER A 147 0.47 -10.15 3.35
N LYS A 148 0.01 -9.60 2.23
CA LYS A 148 -1.23 -8.80 2.19
C LYS A 148 -2.47 -9.62 2.54
N ALA A 149 -2.59 -10.84 2.01
CA ALA A 149 -3.71 -11.73 2.32
C ALA A 149 -3.76 -12.05 3.83
N ALA A 150 -2.61 -12.31 4.46
CA ALA A 150 -2.53 -12.54 5.90
C ALA A 150 -3.00 -11.31 6.70
N VAL A 151 -2.58 -10.10 6.30
CA VAL A 151 -3.02 -8.84 6.94
C VAL A 151 -4.53 -8.64 6.79
N LEU A 152 -5.08 -8.91 5.61
CA LEU A 152 -6.52 -8.84 5.34
C LEU A 152 -7.31 -9.82 6.22
N LEU A 153 -6.89 -11.09 6.27
CA LEU A 153 -7.53 -12.13 7.09
C LEU A 153 -7.48 -11.79 8.58
N TYR A 154 -6.34 -11.26 9.05
CA TYR A 154 -6.21 -10.85 10.44
C TYR A 154 -7.20 -9.75 10.81
N GLY A 155 -7.31 -8.69 9.99
CA GLY A 155 -8.22 -7.60 10.30
C GLY A 155 -9.70 -7.91 10.02
N THR A 156 -10.04 -8.82 9.09
CA THR A 156 -11.43 -9.32 8.96
C THR A 156 -11.82 -10.16 10.16
N HIS A 157 -10.98 -11.08 10.61
CA HIS A 157 -11.22 -11.87 11.83
C HIS A 157 -11.40 -10.98 13.06
N LEU A 158 -10.61 -9.91 13.18
CA LEU A 158 -10.77 -8.96 14.28
C LEU A 158 -12.04 -8.11 14.16
N SER A 159 -12.41 -7.71 12.94
CA SER A 159 -13.66 -7.00 12.68
C SER A 159 -14.87 -7.86 13.03
N TRP A 160 -14.84 -9.14 12.66
CA TRP A 160 -15.87 -10.13 13.01
C TRP A 160 -16.05 -10.27 14.52
N ARG A 161 -14.96 -10.45 15.28
CA ARG A 161 -15.05 -10.53 16.75
C ARG A 161 -15.66 -9.28 17.39
N ARG A 162 -15.36 -8.10 16.84
CA ARG A 162 -15.91 -6.84 17.34
C ARG A 162 -17.39 -6.66 17.01
N ALA A 163 -17.81 -7.14 15.83
CA ALA A 163 -19.22 -7.11 15.42
C ALA A 163 -20.10 -8.02 16.30
N MET A 164 -19.61 -9.18 16.73
CA MET A 164 -20.36 -10.11 17.59
C MET A 164 -20.43 -9.68 19.07
N SER A 165 -19.60 -8.71 19.48
CA SER A 165 -19.56 -8.18 20.86
C SER A 165 -20.45 -6.95 21.09
N LEU A 166 -21.20 -6.53 20.08
CA LEU A 166 -22.03 -5.32 20.03
C LEU A 166 -23.50 -5.71 19.96
#